data_AF-A0AAW0CC22-F1
#
_entry.id   AF-A0AAW0CC22-F1
#
_cell.length_a   1.000
_cell.length_b   1.000
_cell.length_c   1.000
_cell.angle_alpha   90.00
_cell.angle_beta   90.00
_cell.angle_gamma   90.00
#
_symmetry.space_group_name_H-M   'P 1'
#
loop_
_entity.id
_entity.type
_entity.pdbx_description
1 polymer ?
#
loop_
_entity_poly.entity_id
_entity_poly.type
_entity_poly.pdbx_seq_one_letter_code
_entity_poly.pdbx_strand_id
1 'polypeptide(L)'
;MEEVGTSENTEATSSIYTFTPRNLTLQLSIGRKHNAWYIIFARRYRTADSREICRLDQPSLRFRHRKNGSRFTFNPKAFTGWEPPGERLLEYLLSVDPAILKVVSRDADDDSPTEVEILIPEHRLAHWCERCHRWETIKDQGDGRWRAYRYAGYLCPSCFRKDSFFFRLLRLVAHAFMSKISTRFRTDASLP
;
A
#
# COMPACT_ATOMS: atom_id res chain seq x y z
N MET A 1 -36.14 12.48 34.02
CA MET A 1 -36.22 11.71 32.76
C MET A 1 -35.00 12.12 31.96
N GLU A 2 -33.96 11.32 32.07
CA GLU A 2 -32.71 11.48 31.31
C GLU A 2 -32.89 10.74 29.99
N GLU A 3 -32.87 11.46 28.88
CA GLU A 3 -32.81 10.83 27.57
C GLU A 3 -31.34 10.52 27.25
N VAL A 4 -31.07 9.22 27.23
CA VAL A 4 -29.81 8.60 26.88
C VAL A 4 -29.49 8.92 25.43
N GLY A 5 -28.51 9.82 25.22
CA GLY A 5 -27.87 10.02 23.93
C GLY A 5 -27.04 8.78 23.58
N THR A 6 -27.60 7.87 22.79
CA THR A 6 -26.84 6.80 22.15
C THR A 6 -25.87 7.42 21.15
N SER A 7 -24.60 7.48 21.53
CA SER A 7 -23.49 7.79 20.66
C SER A 7 -23.45 6.79 19.50
N GLU A 8 -23.80 7.24 18.30
CA GLU A 8 -23.46 6.55 17.05
C GLU A 8 -21.93 6.52 16.93
N ASN A 9 -21.33 5.45 17.46
CA ASN A 9 -19.97 5.06 17.10
C ASN A 9 -20.03 4.41 15.72
N THR A 10 -20.23 5.24 14.70
CA THR A 10 -20.02 4.86 13.31
C THR A 10 -18.51 4.73 13.13
N GLU A 11 -17.99 3.52 13.38
CA GLU A 11 -16.60 3.16 13.12
C GLU A 11 -16.37 3.36 11.61
N ALA A 12 -15.98 4.58 11.22
CA ALA A 12 -15.74 4.96 9.85
C ALA A 12 -14.61 4.06 9.34
N THR A 13 -14.96 2.98 8.64
CA THR A 13 -14.00 2.16 7.92
C THR A 13 -13.27 3.08 6.95
N SER A 14 -12.02 3.44 7.27
CA SER A 14 -11.24 4.37 6.46
C SER A 14 -11.09 3.77 5.06
N SER A 15 -11.81 4.32 4.08
CA SER A 15 -11.71 3.89 2.70
C SER A 15 -10.45 4.49 2.06
N ILE A 16 -9.86 3.77 1.11
CA ILE A 16 -8.76 4.30 0.30
C ILE A 16 -9.22 5.61 -0.35
N TYR A 17 -8.37 6.64 -0.29
CA TYR A 17 -8.63 7.91 -0.97
C TYR A 17 -8.65 7.70 -2.49
N THR A 18 -9.71 8.17 -3.11
CA THR A 18 -9.91 8.06 -4.56
C THR A 18 -10.02 9.45 -5.16
N PHE A 19 -9.42 9.66 -6.32
CA PHE A 19 -9.55 10.89 -7.09
C PHE A 19 -9.82 10.58 -8.55
N THR A 20 -10.30 11.58 -9.28
CA THR A 20 -10.57 11.47 -10.71
C THR A 20 -9.87 12.65 -11.40
N PRO A 21 -8.79 12.39 -12.15
CA PRO A 21 -8.14 13.43 -12.94
C PRO A 21 -9.07 14.01 -14.01
N ARG A 22 -8.74 15.23 -14.47
CA ARG A 22 -9.51 15.91 -15.51
C ARG A 22 -9.57 15.06 -16.77
N ASN A 23 -10.74 14.98 -17.40
CA ASN A 23 -10.98 14.24 -18.65
C ASN A 23 -10.79 12.71 -18.55
N LEU A 24 -10.67 12.15 -17.35
CA LEU A 24 -10.62 10.71 -17.13
C LEU A 24 -11.89 10.25 -16.40
N THR A 25 -12.56 9.20 -16.88
CA THR A 25 -13.75 8.63 -16.22
C THR A 25 -13.40 7.63 -15.12
N LEU A 26 -12.12 7.24 -15.03
CA LEU A 26 -11.62 6.25 -14.10
C LEU A 26 -11.28 6.89 -12.76
N GLN A 27 -11.64 6.22 -11.67
CA GLN A 27 -11.19 6.58 -10.33
C GLN A 27 -9.80 5.99 -10.08
N LEU A 28 -8.90 6.80 -9.57
CA LEU A 28 -7.52 6.45 -9.27
C LEU A 28 -7.21 6.65 -7.79
N SER A 29 -6.16 6.00 -7.32
CA SER A 29 -5.60 6.17 -5.97
C SER A 29 -4.09 6.23 -6.04
N ILE A 30 -3.46 6.81 -5.02
CA ILE A 30 -2.02 6.70 -4.81
C ILE A 30 -1.75 5.54 -3.87
N GLY A 31 -0.84 4.66 -4.28
CA GLY A 31 -0.40 3.48 -3.53
C GLY A 31 1.08 3.48 -3.20
N ARG A 32 1.44 2.89 -2.06
CA ARG A 32 2.81 2.65 -1.62
C ARG A 32 3.14 1.16 -1.57
N LYS A 33 4.23 0.76 -2.25
CA LYS A 33 4.75 -0.62 -2.30
C LYS A 33 6.27 -0.61 -2.25
N HIS A 34 6.88 -1.34 -1.32
CA HIS A 34 8.35 -1.40 -1.14
C HIS A 34 9.06 -0.03 -1.13
N ASN A 35 8.43 0.99 -0.54
CA ASN A 35 8.83 2.41 -0.58
C ASN A 35 8.78 3.14 -1.92
N ALA A 36 8.28 2.50 -2.97
CA ALA A 36 7.94 3.15 -4.22
C ALA A 36 6.48 3.63 -4.20
N TRP A 37 6.23 4.68 -4.98
CA TRP A 37 4.95 5.36 -5.11
C TRP A 37 4.34 5.05 -6.47
N TYR A 38 3.05 4.75 -6.48
CA TYR A 38 2.34 4.32 -7.67
C TYR A 38 0.99 5.01 -7.80
N ILE A 39 0.58 5.25 -9.05
CA ILE A 39 -0.84 5.40 -9.38
C ILE A 39 -1.42 4.00 -9.54
N ILE A 40 -2.56 3.76 -8.90
CA ILE A 40 -3.31 2.51 -8.99
C ILE A 40 -4.77 2.81 -9.32
N PHE A 41 -5.48 1.83 -9.86
CA PHE A 41 -6.94 1.96 -9.98
C PHE A 41 -7.60 2.00 -8.59
N ALA A 42 -8.42 3.01 -8.36
CA ALA A 42 -9.35 3.02 -7.24
C ALA A 42 -10.55 2.14 -7.62
N ARG A 43 -10.84 1.14 -6.81
CA ARG A 43 -11.85 0.12 -7.12
C ARG A 43 -13.21 0.70 -7.53
N ARG A 44 -13.66 0.31 -8.73
CA ARG A 44 -15.08 0.05 -9.09
C ARG A 44 -15.32 -1.24 -9.88
N TYR A 45 -14.27 -1.96 -10.29
CA TYR A 45 -14.42 -3.17 -11.12
C TYR A 45 -13.89 -4.42 -10.40
N ARG A 46 -14.74 -5.46 -10.29
CA ARG A 46 -14.42 -6.76 -9.66
C ARG A 46 -13.17 -7.45 -10.25
N THR A 47 -12.78 -7.10 -11.47
CA THR A 47 -11.64 -7.69 -12.21
C THR A 47 -10.41 -6.78 -12.26
N ALA A 48 -10.53 -5.51 -11.89
CA ALA A 48 -9.43 -4.53 -11.90
C ALA A 48 -8.72 -4.44 -10.55
N ASP A 49 -8.79 -5.50 -9.76
CA ASP A 49 -8.02 -5.60 -8.54
C ASP A 49 -6.53 -5.52 -8.88
N SER A 50 -5.81 -4.64 -8.18
CA SER A 50 -4.34 -4.66 -8.05
C SER A 50 -3.45 -4.23 -9.22
N ARG A 51 -3.95 -3.54 -10.25
CA ARG A 51 -3.05 -3.03 -11.31
C ARG A 51 -2.42 -1.69 -10.94
N GLU A 52 -1.11 -1.74 -10.72
CA GLU A 52 -0.22 -0.59 -10.82
C GLU A 52 -0.34 -0.02 -12.24
N ILE A 53 -0.61 1.29 -12.36
CA ILE A 53 -0.70 1.99 -13.64
C ILE A 53 0.67 2.53 -13.99
N CYS A 54 1.25 3.31 -13.08
CA CYS A 54 2.52 3.98 -13.31
C CYS A 54 3.25 4.20 -11.98
N ARG A 55 4.57 4.03 -11.99
CA ARG A 55 5.44 4.37 -10.87
C ARG A 55 5.78 5.86 -10.92
N LEU A 56 5.57 6.55 -9.80
CA LEU A 56 5.73 8.00 -9.69
C LEU A 56 7.13 8.43 -9.25
N ASP A 57 7.81 7.62 -8.44
CA ASP A 57 9.13 7.95 -7.92
C ASP A 57 10.25 7.45 -8.84
N GLN A 58 11.36 8.17 -8.87
CA GLN A 58 12.55 7.71 -9.58
C GLN A 58 13.20 6.56 -8.79
N PRO A 59 13.45 5.38 -9.39
CA PRO A 59 14.19 4.31 -8.73
C PRO A 59 15.62 4.79 -8.50
N SER A 60 15.90 5.30 -7.31
CA SER A 60 17.24 5.75 -6.97
C SER A 60 17.99 4.68 -6.18
N LEU A 61 19.27 4.52 -6.49
CA LEU A 61 20.20 3.65 -5.77
C LEU A 61 20.73 4.30 -4.47
N ARG A 62 20.40 5.57 -4.19
CA ARG A 62 21.11 6.38 -3.17
C ARG A 62 20.24 7.30 -2.31
N PHE A 63 18.94 7.45 -2.55
CA PHE A 63 18.13 8.32 -1.69
C PHE A 63 17.83 7.61 -0.38
N ARG A 64 18.53 8.06 0.67
CA ARG A 64 18.10 7.88 2.05
C ARG A 64 16.69 8.43 2.15
N HIS A 65 15.69 7.55 2.25
CA HIS A 65 14.33 7.95 2.58
C HIS A 65 14.41 8.88 3.80
N ARG A 66 14.10 10.16 3.62
CA ARG A 66 13.92 11.09 4.73
C ARG A 66 12.81 10.51 5.62
N LYS A 67 12.94 10.68 6.93
CA LYS A 67 12.01 10.16 7.95
C LYS A 67 10.53 10.56 7.74
N ASN A 68 10.24 11.50 6.84
CA ASN A 68 8.90 11.92 6.45
C ASN A 68 8.44 11.10 5.24
N GLY A 69 7.70 10.02 5.51
CA GLY A 69 7.33 9.02 4.53
C GLY A 69 6.51 9.51 3.34
N SER A 70 5.94 10.72 3.36
CA SER A 70 5.06 11.30 2.33
C SER A 70 5.79 12.05 1.20
N ARG A 71 7.11 12.29 1.32
CA ARG A 71 7.90 13.03 0.32
C ARG A 71 8.74 12.11 -0.55
N PHE A 72 8.83 12.42 -1.83
CA PHE A 72 9.64 11.67 -2.79
C PHE A 72 10.07 12.53 -3.98
N THR A 73 11.10 12.07 -4.69
CA THR A 73 11.52 12.67 -5.97
C THR A 73 10.67 12.09 -7.10
N PHE A 74 9.92 12.95 -7.77
CA PHE A 74 9.08 12.57 -8.90
C PHE A 74 9.95 12.16 -10.09
N ASN A 75 9.56 11.08 -10.77
CA ASN A 75 10.21 10.62 -12.00
C ASN A 75 9.71 11.48 -13.18
N PRO A 76 10.55 12.31 -13.82
CA PRO A 76 10.12 13.15 -14.94
C PRO A 76 9.71 12.32 -16.17
N LYS A 77 10.10 11.05 -16.24
CA LYS A 77 9.74 10.11 -17.31
C LYS A 77 8.48 9.30 -17.02
N ALA A 78 7.83 9.53 -15.87
CA ALA A 78 6.58 8.85 -15.56
C ALA A 78 5.47 9.32 -16.51
N PHE A 79 4.72 8.37 -17.04
CA PHE A 79 3.70 8.60 -18.06
C PHE A 79 2.59 7.56 -17.93
N THR A 80 1.34 7.97 -18.07
CA THR A 80 0.16 7.10 -18.00
C THR A 80 -0.50 6.87 -19.36
N GLY A 81 -0.27 7.75 -20.33
CA GLY A 81 -0.96 7.74 -21.62
C GLY A 81 -2.31 8.45 -21.62
N TRP A 82 -2.68 9.07 -20.49
CA TRP A 82 -3.95 9.80 -20.32
C TRP A 82 -3.76 11.31 -20.24
N GLU A 83 -2.52 11.75 -20.13
CA GLU A 83 -2.14 13.16 -20.14
C GLU A 83 -2.55 13.79 -21.48
N PRO A 84 -3.12 15.00 -21.48
CA PRO A 84 -3.31 15.79 -22.68
C PRO A 84 -2.01 15.97 -23.47
N PRO A 85 -2.07 16.13 -24.81
CA PRO A 85 -0.89 16.38 -25.61
C PRO A 85 -0.08 17.58 -25.11
N GLY A 86 1.20 17.36 -24.79
CA GLY A 86 2.12 18.39 -24.31
C GLY A 86 2.13 18.61 -22.79
N GLU A 87 1.26 17.96 -22.03
CA GLU A 87 1.23 18.03 -20.56
C GLU A 87 2.04 16.88 -19.93
N ARG A 88 2.82 17.19 -18.87
CA ARG A 88 3.55 16.16 -18.12
C ARG A 88 2.64 15.52 -17.06
N LEU A 89 2.89 14.25 -16.71
CA LEU A 89 2.11 13.56 -15.66
C LEU A 89 2.08 14.33 -14.34
N LEU A 90 3.19 14.97 -13.95
CA LEU A 90 3.23 15.76 -12.73
C LEU A 90 2.22 16.92 -12.76
N GLU A 91 2.18 17.68 -13.85
CA GLU A 91 1.26 18.81 -14.02
C GLU A 91 -0.19 18.32 -14.01
N TYR A 92 -0.44 17.21 -14.71
CA TYR A 92 -1.73 16.56 -14.76
C TYR A 92 -2.23 16.18 -13.35
N LEU A 93 -1.37 15.61 -12.51
CA LEU A 93 -1.70 15.26 -11.11
C LEU A 93 -1.83 16.48 -10.19
N LEU A 94 -1.06 17.55 -10.42
CA LEU A 94 -1.18 18.81 -9.67
C LEU A 94 -2.49 19.54 -9.98
N SER A 95 -3.11 19.27 -11.13
CA SER A 95 -4.39 19.87 -11.54
C SER A 95 -5.64 19.26 -10.89
N VAL A 96 -5.47 18.15 -10.15
CA VAL A 96 -6.54 17.40 -9.48
C VAL A 96 -7.11 18.20 -8.30
N ASP A 97 -8.44 18.24 -8.19
CA ASP A 97 -9.16 18.86 -7.06
C ASP A 97 -10.01 17.79 -6.34
N PRO A 98 -9.84 17.55 -5.02
CA PRO A 98 -8.88 18.20 -4.11
C PRO A 98 -7.43 17.88 -4.45
N ALA A 99 -6.52 18.82 -4.14
CA ALA A 99 -5.09 18.65 -4.36
C ALA A 99 -4.54 17.40 -3.63
N ILE A 100 -3.90 16.51 -4.38
CA ILE A 100 -3.32 15.25 -3.87
C ILE A 100 -1.79 15.31 -3.70
N LEU A 101 -1.14 16.24 -4.40
CA LEU A 101 0.30 16.45 -4.41
C LEU A 101 0.61 17.94 -4.24
N LYS A 102 1.77 18.22 -3.65
CA LYS A 102 2.37 19.55 -3.58
C LYS A 102 3.82 19.49 -4.00
N VAL A 103 4.28 20.46 -4.81
CA VAL A 103 5.70 20.63 -5.10
C VAL A 103 6.39 21.25 -3.88
N VAL A 104 7.46 20.60 -3.40
CA VAL A 104 8.27 21.05 -2.26
C VAL A 104 9.49 21.84 -2.74
N SER A 105 10.17 21.31 -3.76
CA SER A 105 11.29 21.99 -4.43
C SER A 105 11.34 21.60 -5.90
N ARG A 106 11.68 22.57 -6.74
CA ARG A 106 11.92 22.41 -8.17
C ARG A 106 13.17 23.23 -8.48
N ASP A 107 14.22 22.61 -9.00
CA ASP A 107 15.36 23.38 -9.50
C ASP A 107 15.01 23.98 -10.86
N ALA A 108 15.74 25.02 -11.26
CA ALA A 108 15.44 25.80 -12.47
C ALA A 108 15.62 25.00 -13.78
N ASP A 109 16.35 23.88 -13.74
CA ASP A 109 16.51 23.00 -14.89
C ASP A 109 15.33 22.03 -15.02
N ASP A 110 14.81 21.89 -16.22
CA ASP A 110 13.58 21.14 -16.52
C ASP A 110 13.74 19.61 -16.32
N ASP A 111 14.99 19.13 -16.36
CA ASP A 111 15.39 17.73 -16.09
C ASP A 111 15.79 17.48 -14.63
N SER A 112 15.71 18.51 -13.78
CA SER A 112 16.08 18.38 -12.38
C SER A 112 15.07 17.52 -11.59
N PRO A 113 15.55 16.77 -10.58
CA PRO A 113 14.68 15.99 -9.71
C PRO A 113 13.71 16.91 -8.94
N THR A 114 12.42 16.84 -9.29
CA THR A 114 11.38 17.59 -8.56
C THR A 114 10.97 16.85 -7.30
N GLU A 115 11.11 17.47 -6.12
CA GLU A 115 10.64 16.90 -4.85
C GLU A 115 9.16 17.25 -4.66
N VAL A 116 8.35 16.23 -4.39
CA VAL A 116 6.91 16.36 -4.17
C VAL A 116 6.50 15.75 -2.84
N GLU A 117 5.41 16.25 -2.29
CA GLU A 117 4.77 15.77 -1.06
C GLU A 117 3.35 15.30 -1.34
N ILE A 118 3.00 14.13 -0.81
CA ILE A 118 1.64 13.60 -0.85
C ILE A 118 0.81 14.26 0.24
N LEU A 119 -0.32 14.84 -0.16
CA LEU A 119 -1.26 15.51 0.73
C LEU A 119 -2.34 14.56 1.28
N ILE A 120 -2.44 13.35 0.74
CA ILE A 120 -3.37 12.33 1.21
C ILE A 120 -2.90 11.82 2.58
N PRO A 121 -3.75 11.83 3.62
CA PRO A 121 -3.40 11.27 4.93
C PRO A 121 -3.03 9.79 4.85
N GLU A 122 -2.02 9.37 5.63
CA GLU A 122 -1.52 7.99 5.65
C GLU A 122 -2.61 6.93 5.85
N HIS A 123 -3.60 7.22 6.70
CA HIS A 123 -4.72 6.31 6.99
C HIS A 123 -5.73 6.15 5.85
N ARG A 124 -5.61 6.98 4.79
CA ARG A 124 -6.40 6.91 3.56
C ARG A 124 -5.55 6.49 2.35
N LEU A 125 -4.22 6.41 2.50
CA LEU A 125 -3.35 5.92 1.43
C LEU A 125 -3.51 4.41 1.24
N ALA A 126 -3.32 3.96 0.00
CA ALA A 126 -3.31 2.53 -0.31
C ALA A 126 -1.93 1.93 -0.01
N HIS A 127 -1.90 0.86 0.78
CA HIS A 127 -0.69 0.13 1.14
C HIS A 127 -0.74 -1.29 0.59
N TRP A 128 0.35 -1.73 -0.03
CA TRP A 128 0.45 -3.06 -0.60
C TRP A 128 0.75 -4.11 0.48
N CYS A 129 -0.13 -5.10 0.63
CA CYS A 129 0.16 -6.23 1.50
C CYS A 129 1.04 -7.28 0.80
N GLU A 130 2.23 -7.52 1.34
CA GLU A 130 3.22 -8.49 0.82
C GLU A 130 2.76 -9.96 0.83
N ARG A 131 1.64 -10.27 1.48
CA ARG A 131 1.18 -11.67 1.65
C ARG A 131 -0.10 -11.98 0.89
N CYS A 132 -1.10 -11.12 0.96
CA CYS A 132 -2.35 -11.33 0.21
C CYS A 132 -2.38 -10.59 -1.12
N HIS A 133 -1.37 -9.76 -1.42
CA HIS A 133 -1.25 -9.01 -2.67
C HIS A 133 -2.47 -8.13 -2.94
N ARG A 134 -2.96 -7.47 -1.88
CA ARG A 134 -4.10 -6.54 -1.94
C ARG A 134 -3.67 -5.19 -1.42
N TRP A 135 -4.25 -4.16 -2.03
CA TRP A 135 -4.19 -2.78 -1.57
C TRP A 135 -5.24 -2.53 -0.50
N GLU A 136 -4.87 -1.85 0.58
CA GLU A 136 -5.78 -1.48 1.67
C GLU A 136 -5.28 -0.26 2.44
N THR A 137 -6.12 0.30 3.29
CA THR A 137 -5.77 1.41 4.19
C THR A 137 -5.15 0.91 5.49
N ILE A 138 -4.30 1.75 6.08
CA ILE A 138 -3.85 1.58 7.46
C ILE A 138 -4.85 2.33 8.35
N LYS A 139 -5.35 1.68 9.42
CA LYS A 139 -6.29 2.35 10.33
C LYS A 139 -5.60 3.39 11.23
N ASP A 140 -4.41 3.07 11.75
CA ASP A 140 -3.75 3.89 12.78
C ASP A 140 -2.36 4.40 12.34
N GLN A 141 -2.06 5.68 12.61
CA GLN A 141 -0.69 6.19 12.46
C GLN A 141 0.22 5.53 13.51
N GLY A 142 1.37 5.01 13.08
CA GLY A 142 2.31 4.30 13.96
C GLY A 142 2.11 2.78 14.04
N ASP A 143 1.30 2.22 13.14
CA ASP A 143 1.02 0.79 13.12
C ASP A 143 2.30 -0.04 12.88
N GLY A 144 2.73 -0.81 13.88
CA GLY A 144 3.94 -1.65 13.88
C GLY A 144 3.91 -2.81 12.86
N ARG A 145 2.96 -2.82 11.92
CA ARG A 145 2.81 -3.77 10.81
C ARG A 145 3.75 -3.51 9.64
N TRP A 146 4.45 -2.38 9.61
CA TRP A 146 5.59 -2.19 8.71
C TRP A 146 6.71 -3.13 9.13
N ARG A 147 6.98 -4.16 8.32
CA ARG A 147 8.08 -5.09 8.59
C ARG A 147 9.41 -4.38 8.38
N ALA A 148 10.20 -4.30 9.44
CA ALA A 148 11.59 -3.85 9.40
C ALA A 148 12.58 -4.93 8.93
N TYR A 149 12.14 -5.97 8.20
CA TYR A 149 13.01 -7.11 7.89
C TYR A 149 13.38 -7.21 6.42
N ARG A 150 14.63 -6.83 6.10
CA ARG A 150 15.38 -6.91 4.83
C ARG A 150 14.76 -6.22 3.60
N TYR A 151 13.43 -6.10 3.53
CA TYR A 151 12.64 -5.32 2.59
C TYR A 151 11.52 -4.64 3.39
N ALA A 152 11.49 -3.31 3.40
CA ALA A 152 10.42 -2.56 4.07
C ALA A 152 9.09 -2.86 3.36
N GLY A 153 8.27 -3.71 3.98
CA GLY A 153 7.03 -4.21 3.40
C GLY A 153 5.88 -4.19 4.40
N TYR A 154 4.67 -3.97 3.92
CA TYR A 154 3.48 -3.88 4.75
C TYR A 154 2.72 -5.21 4.78
N LEU A 155 2.13 -5.55 5.94
CA LEU A 155 1.20 -6.67 6.07
C LEU A 155 -0.15 -6.19 6.58
N CYS A 156 -1.21 -6.64 5.92
CA CYS A 156 -2.56 -6.37 6.37
C CYS A 156 -2.85 -6.95 7.75
N PRO A 157 -3.79 -6.41 8.53
CA PRO A 157 -4.10 -6.92 9.87
C PRO A 157 -4.43 -8.42 9.89
N SER A 158 -5.05 -8.95 8.83
CA SER A 158 -5.32 -10.38 8.69
C SER A 158 -4.02 -11.19 8.47
N CYS A 159 -3.15 -10.70 7.57
CA CYS A 159 -1.89 -11.36 7.25
C CYS A 159 -0.86 -11.24 8.37
N PHE A 160 -0.82 -10.10 9.07
CA PHE A 160 0.05 -9.84 10.21
C PHE A 160 -0.30 -10.75 11.39
N ARG A 161 -1.60 -10.87 11.73
CA ARG A 161 -2.06 -11.83 12.77
C ARG A 161 -1.62 -13.26 12.47
N LYS A 162 -1.73 -13.70 11.22
CA LYS A 162 -1.28 -15.04 10.77
C LYS A 162 0.24 -15.18 10.68
N ASP A 163 0.99 -14.11 10.86
CA ASP A 163 2.46 -14.11 10.79
C ASP A 163 3.11 -13.89 12.16
N SER A 164 2.30 -13.72 13.22
CA SER A 164 2.81 -13.63 14.58
C SER A 164 3.54 -14.93 14.97
N PHE A 165 4.58 -14.79 15.80
CA PHE A 165 5.41 -15.88 16.32
C PHE A 165 4.58 -17.06 16.86
N PHE A 166 3.44 -16.76 17.48
CA PHE A 166 2.50 -17.74 18.00
C PHE A 166 2.00 -18.73 16.94
N PHE A 167 1.58 -18.28 15.76
CA PHE A 167 1.12 -19.20 14.69
C PHE A 167 2.25 -19.98 14.04
N ARG A 168 3.48 -19.43 14.03
CA ARG A 168 4.66 -20.17 13.57
C ARG A 168 5.01 -21.31 14.53
N LEU A 169 4.98 -21.04 15.84
CA LEU A 169 5.17 -22.04 16.88
C LEU A 169 4.07 -23.11 16.83
N LEU A 170 2.81 -22.70 16.67
CA LEU A 170 1.67 -23.63 16.58
C LEU A 170 1.77 -24.55 15.35
N ARG A 171 2.23 -24.04 14.20
CA ARG A 171 2.51 -24.87 13.02
C ARG A 171 3.65 -25.84 13.25
N LEU A 172 4.74 -25.41 13.90
CA LEU A 172 5.86 -26.30 14.23
C LEU A 172 5.43 -27.43 15.18
N VAL A 173 4.65 -27.09 16.21
CA VAL A 173 4.09 -28.09 17.14
C VAL A 173 3.14 -29.04 16.41
N ALA A 174 2.23 -28.53 15.59
CA ALA A 174 1.30 -29.36 14.82
C ALA A 174 2.03 -30.29 13.83
N HIS A 175 3.08 -29.79 13.15
CA HIS A 175 3.88 -30.60 12.23
C HIS A 175 4.69 -31.68 12.96
N ALA A 176 5.23 -31.36 14.15
CA ALA A 176 5.92 -32.32 15.01
C ALA A 176 4.96 -33.37 15.62
N PHE A 177 3.70 -33.01 15.84
CA PHE A 177 2.68 -33.94 16.33
C PHE A 177 2.19 -34.87 15.20
N MET A 178 1.94 -34.33 14.01
CA MET A 178 1.53 -35.12 12.83
C MET A 178 2.63 -36.05 12.33
N SER A 179 3.91 -35.65 12.40
CA SER A 179 5.01 -36.56 12.04
C SER A 179 5.12 -37.74 13.02
N LYS A 180 4.84 -37.54 14.31
CA LYS A 180 4.79 -38.60 15.32
C LYS A 180 3.60 -39.55 15.16
N ILE A 181 2.47 -39.07 14.62
CA ILE A 181 1.32 -39.92 14.29
C ILE A 181 1.62 -40.74 13.02
N SER A 182 2.19 -40.12 11.99
CA SER A 182 2.59 -40.80 10.75
C SER A 182 3.62 -41.91 10.97
N THR A 183 4.56 -41.75 11.91
CA THR A 183 5.53 -42.81 12.23
C THR A 183 4.91 -43.96 13.00
N ARG A 184 3.88 -43.73 13.82
CA ARG A 184 3.17 -44.82 14.52
C ARG A 184 2.32 -45.69 13.60
N PHE A 185 1.72 -45.11 12.56
CA PHE A 185 0.95 -45.88 11.57
C PHE A 185 1.79 -46.58 10.50
N ARG A 186 3.09 -46.26 10.40
CA ARG A 186 4.00 -46.90 9.42
C ARG A 186 4.67 -48.16 9.96
N THR A 187 4.68 -48.36 11.28
CA THR A 187 5.28 -49.53 11.94
C THR A 187 4.38 -50.75 12.02
N ASP A 188 3.09 -50.65 11.70
CA ASP A 188 2.17 -51.81 11.67
C ASP A 188 2.06 -52.48 10.28
N ALA A 189 2.71 -51.93 9.25
CA ALA A 189 2.58 -52.41 7.86
C ALA A 189 3.78 -53.23 7.35
N SER A 190 4.71 -53.64 8.23
CA SER A 190 5.86 -54.47 7.86
C SER A 190 5.92 -55.74 8.71
N LEU A 191 4.98 -56.66 8.46
CA LEU A 191 5.09 -58.08 8.78
C LEU A 191 4.73 -58.86 7.51
N PRO A 192 5.74 -59.45 6.86
CA PRO A 192 5.67 -60.88 6.53
C PRO A 192 6.62 -61.70 7.40
#